data_AF-A0A1B6GYR7-F1
#
_entry.id   AF-A0A1B6GYR7-F1
#
_cell.length_a   1.000
_cell.length_b   1.000
_cell.length_c   1.000
_cell.angle_alpha   90.00
_cell.angle_beta   90.00
_cell.angle_gamma   90.00
#
_symmetry.space_group_name_H-M   'P 1'
#
loop_
_entity.id
_entity.type
_entity.pdbx_description
1 polymer ?
#
loop_
_entity_poly.entity_id
_entity_poly.type
_entity_poly.pdbx_seq_one_letter_code
_entity_poly.pdbx_strand_id
1 'polypeptide(L)'
;MIISYRFFIGIIHYVSGFISSLINYFKYIFLSNSPRTLQRNTVSEHEKIIPKSVNYHFTRQCNYQCGFCFHTALNSYVLPLKEAKRGLGMLTASGMEKINFSGGEPFIHDRGEYLGNLVQFCKQELQLPSVSIVSNGSLIRESWFKKYGEYLDILAISCDSFDEDTNKVIGRGQGKAKGGRSHV
;
A
#
# COMPACT_ATOMS: atom_id res chain seq x y z
N MET A 1 -24.48 84.08 14.15
CA MET A 1 -25.16 82.91 13.51
C MET A 1 -24.21 81.73 13.21
N ILE A 2 -23.07 81.58 13.90
CA ILE A 2 -22.06 80.51 13.64
C ILE A 2 -22.02 79.47 14.78
N ILE A 3 -22.57 79.79 15.96
CA ILE A 3 -22.58 78.92 17.14
C ILE A 3 -23.56 77.73 16.96
N SER A 4 -24.63 77.90 16.17
CA SER A 4 -25.63 76.85 15.93
C SER A 4 -25.10 75.69 15.05
N TYR A 5 -24.16 75.97 14.15
CA TYR A 5 -23.65 74.97 13.19
C TYR A 5 -22.66 73.98 13.82
N ARG A 6 -21.82 74.42 14.77
CA ARG A 6 -20.87 73.54 15.49
C ARG A 6 -21.59 72.60 16.47
N PHE A 7 -22.69 73.05 17.05
CA PHE A 7 -23.52 72.23 17.95
C PHE A 7 -24.23 71.10 17.18
N PHE A 8 -24.74 71.41 15.99
CA PHE A 8 -25.43 70.44 15.13
C PHE A 8 -24.50 69.34 14.60
N ILE A 9 -23.26 69.69 14.21
CA ILE A 9 -22.24 68.73 13.76
C ILE A 9 -21.80 67.81 14.92
N GLY A 10 -21.64 68.36 16.14
CA GLY A 10 -21.31 67.57 17.33
C GLY A 10 -22.38 66.52 17.66
N ILE A 11 -23.66 66.85 17.52
CA ILE A 11 -24.78 65.92 17.71
C ILE A 11 -24.75 64.81 16.65
N ILE A 12 -24.48 65.12 15.38
CA ILE A 12 -24.38 64.12 14.30
C ILE A 12 -23.21 63.14 14.53
N HIS A 13 -22.06 63.62 15.00
CA HIS A 13 -20.93 62.74 15.36
C HIS A 13 -21.20 61.90 16.60
N TYR A 14 -21.92 62.45 17.60
CA TYR A 14 -22.30 61.70 18.79
C TYR A 14 -23.34 60.61 18.48
N VAL A 15 -24.35 60.92 17.66
CA VAL A 15 -25.38 59.97 17.22
C VAL A 15 -24.79 58.88 16.33
N SER A 16 -23.86 59.20 15.42
CA SER A 16 -23.19 58.19 14.59
C SER A 16 -22.26 57.26 15.39
N GLY A 17 -21.55 57.79 16.40
CA GLY A 17 -20.77 56.98 17.33
C GLY A 17 -21.65 56.06 18.19
N PHE A 18 -22.80 56.54 18.66
CA PHE A 18 -23.73 55.75 19.45
C PHE A 18 -24.40 54.63 18.63
N ILE A 19 -24.78 54.92 17.38
CA ILE A 19 -25.31 53.92 16.45
C ILE A 19 -24.24 52.85 16.14
N SER A 20 -22.99 53.24 15.92
CA SER A 20 -21.89 52.29 15.70
C SER A 20 -21.65 51.39 16.92
N SER A 21 -21.70 51.94 18.13
CA SER A 21 -21.59 51.18 19.37
C SER A 21 -22.74 50.18 19.54
N LEU A 22 -23.98 50.61 19.27
CA LEU A 22 -25.16 49.73 19.28
C LEU A 22 -25.05 48.62 18.25
N ILE A 23 -24.64 48.92 17.01
CA ILE A 23 -24.44 47.91 15.95
C ILE A 23 -23.38 46.89 16.39
N ASN A 24 -22.27 47.33 16.97
CA ASN A 24 -21.24 46.43 17.47
C ASN A 24 -21.71 45.60 18.67
N TYR A 25 -22.50 46.18 19.57
CA TYR A 25 -23.10 45.47 20.69
C TYR A 25 -24.10 44.41 20.22
N PHE A 26 -24.97 44.73 19.26
CA PHE A 26 -25.88 43.75 18.65
C PHE A 26 -25.13 42.68 17.86
N LYS A 27 -24.05 43.03 17.16
CA LYS A 27 -23.18 42.06 16.47
C LYS A 27 -22.48 41.13 17.48
N TYR A 28 -22.03 41.67 18.60
CA TYR A 28 -21.46 40.89 19.70
C TYR A 28 -22.50 39.94 20.33
N ILE A 29 -23.72 40.41 20.59
CA ILE A 29 -24.83 39.60 21.10
C ILE A 29 -25.23 38.50 20.11
N PHE A 30 -25.24 38.80 18.80
CA PHE A 30 -25.56 37.82 17.76
C PHE A 30 -24.46 36.76 17.63
N LEU A 31 -23.20 37.16 17.75
CA LEU A 31 -22.05 36.24 17.79
C LEU A 31 -22.01 35.41 19.07
N SER A 32 -22.41 35.96 20.23
CA SER A 32 -22.39 35.28 21.52
C SER A 32 -23.60 34.37 21.77
N ASN A 33 -24.75 34.66 21.14
CA ASN A 33 -25.98 33.86 21.23
C ASN A 33 -26.27 33.04 19.98
N SER A 34 -25.34 32.96 19.02
CA SER A 34 -25.45 31.96 17.95
C SER A 34 -25.50 30.58 18.63
N PRO A 35 -26.57 29.79 18.45
CA PRO A 35 -26.60 28.44 18.99
C PRO A 35 -25.34 27.76 18.49
N ARG A 36 -24.52 27.23 19.41
CA ARG A 36 -23.48 26.27 19.04
C ARG A 36 -24.23 25.16 18.33
N THR A 37 -24.31 25.22 17.01
CA THR A 37 -24.31 24.02 16.21
C THR A 37 -23.18 23.24 16.82
N LEU A 38 -23.55 22.16 17.53
CA LEU A 38 -22.65 21.05 17.72
C LEU A 38 -22.12 20.82 16.32
N GLN A 39 -20.91 21.31 16.05
CA GLN A 39 -20.04 20.67 15.09
C GLN A 39 -19.97 19.26 15.65
N ARG A 40 -20.94 18.45 15.22
CA ARG A 40 -20.80 17.03 15.12
C ARG A 40 -19.54 16.95 14.29
N ASN A 41 -18.41 16.76 14.98
CA ASN A 41 -17.12 16.52 14.37
C ASN A 41 -17.44 15.46 13.32
N THR A 42 -17.52 15.89 12.07
CA THR A 42 -17.67 14.97 10.96
C THR A 42 -16.39 14.19 11.05
N VAL A 43 -16.52 12.96 11.54
CA VAL A 43 -15.47 11.94 11.52
C VAL A 43 -14.72 12.18 10.24
N SER A 44 -13.43 12.53 10.36
CA SER A 44 -12.57 12.82 9.21
C SER A 44 -12.86 11.75 8.17
N GLU A 45 -13.22 12.13 6.94
CA GLU A 45 -13.22 11.20 5.82
C GLU A 45 -11.84 10.54 5.85
N HIS A 46 -11.79 9.28 6.31
CA HIS A 46 -10.57 8.51 6.24
C HIS A 46 -10.22 8.47 4.76
N GLU A 47 -9.11 9.11 4.41
CA GLU A 47 -8.62 9.14 3.03
C GLU A 47 -8.61 7.71 2.51
N LYS A 48 -9.38 7.47 1.43
CA LYS A 48 -9.59 6.12 0.90
C LYS A 48 -8.24 5.56 0.46
N ILE A 49 -7.72 4.58 1.19
CA ILE A 49 -6.45 3.92 0.86
C ILE A 49 -6.60 3.18 -0.47
N ILE A 50 -5.80 3.56 -1.47
CA ILE A 50 -5.72 2.88 -2.77
C ILE A 50 -4.48 1.97 -2.76
N PRO A 51 -4.63 0.63 -2.93
CA PRO A 51 -3.52 -0.32 -2.83
C PRO A 51 -2.68 -0.35 -4.11
N LYS A 52 -1.97 0.74 -4.44
CA LYS A 52 -1.21 0.88 -5.69
C LYS A 52 -0.21 -0.24 -5.94
N SER A 53 0.46 -0.72 -4.89
CA SER A 53 1.45 -1.81 -4.95
C SER A 53 1.18 -2.81 -3.83
N VAL A 54 1.01 -4.08 -4.18
CA VAL A 54 0.66 -5.16 -3.25
C VAL A 54 1.73 -6.25 -3.28
N ASN A 55 2.11 -6.75 -2.10
CA ASN A 55 2.88 -7.99 -1.97
C ASN A 55 1.92 -9.12 -1.61
N TYR A 56 1.86 -10.15 -2.45
CA TYR A 56 1.05 -11.33 -2.18
C TYR A 56 1.93 -12.51 -1.80
N HIS A 57 1.98 -12.77 -0.50
CA HIS A 57 2.64 -13.93 0.10
C HIS A 57 1.67 -15.11 0.15
N PHE A 58 1.52 -15.81 -0.98
CA PHE A 58 0.47 -16.84 -1.14
C PHE A 58 0.81 -18.20 -0.52
N THR A 59 2.09 -18.42 -0.19
CA THR A 59 2.59 -19.61 0.49
C THR A 59 3.56 -19.19 1.58
N ARG A 60 3.62 -19.94 2.68
CA ARG A 60 4.66 -19.79 3.71
C ARG A 60 5.71 -20.91 3.65
N GLN A 61 5.55 -21.88 2.76
CA GLN A 61 6.52 -22.96 2.58
C GLN A 61 7.78 -22.41 1.92
N CYS A 62 8.95 -22.77 2.43
CA CYS A 62 10.24 -22.40 1.87
C CYS A 62 11.19 -23.60 1.93
N ASN A 63 12.06 -23.73 0.94
CA ASN A 63 13.10 -24.77 0.90
C ASN A 63 14.44 -24.31 1.49
N TYR A 64 14.54 -23.05 1.95
CA TYR A 64 15.68 -22.49 2.69
C TYR A 64 15.30 -22.25 4.16
N GLN A 65 16.31 -22.04 5.02
CA GLN A 65 16.14 -21.87 6.47
C GLN A 65 16.89 -20.63 6.97
N CYS A 66 16.70 -19.49 6.29
CA CYS A 66 17.41 -18.26 6.61
C CYS A 66 17.13 -17.81 8.05
N GLY A 67 18.16 -17.59 8.86
CA GLY A 67 18.02 -17.23 10.29
C GLY A 67 17.32 -15.88 10.53
N PHE A 68 17.32 -15.00 9.54
CA PHE A 68 16.69 -13.68 9.56
C PHE A 68 15.29 -13.66 8.90
N CYS A 69 14.73 -14.81 8.51
CA CYS A 69 13.44 -14.84 7.81
C CYS A 69 12.30 -14.36 8.70
N PHE A 70 11.61 -13.28 8.31
CA PHE A 70 10.43 -12.76 9.01
C PHE A 70 9.11 -13.36 8.51
N HIS A 71 9.14 -14.19 7.45
CA HIS A 71 7.95 -14.80 6.84
C HIS A 71 7.97 -16.34 6.97
N THR A 72 8.03 -16.81 8.22
CA THR A 72 8.23 -18.22 8.52
C THR A 72 7.01 -19.10 8.23
N ALA A 73 7.27 -20.40 8.07
CA ALA A 73 6.29 -21.46 7.79
C ALA A 73 5.40 -21.75 9.01
N LEU A 74 4.49 -20.83 9.32
CA LEU A 74 3.50 -20.99 10.40
C LEU A 74 2.31 -21.87 9.98
N ASN A 75 2.09 -22.03 8.67
CA ASN A 75 1.08 -22.92 8.09
C ASN A 75 1.46 -23.29 6.64
N SER A 76 0.76 -24.26 6.08
CA SER A 76 0.97 -24.77 4.72
C SER A 76 -0.17 -24.44 3.76
N TYR A 77 -1.13 -23.61 4.17
CA TYR A 77 -2.33 -23.33 3.38
C TYR A 77 -2.00 -22.39 2.22
N VAL A 78 -2.47 -22.75 1.03
CA VAL A 78 -2.44 -21.93 -0.17
C VAL A 78 -3.87 -21.86 -0.69
N LEU A 79 -4.32 -20.66 -1.08
CA LEU A 79 -5.66 -20.48 -1.64
C LEU A 79 -5.78 -21.26 -2.96
N PRO A 80 -6.94 -21.87 -3.25
CA PRO A 80 -7.19 -22.41 -4.59
C PRO A 80 -7.05 -21.32 -5.66
N LEU A 81 -6.52 -21.69 -6.83
CA LEU A 81 -6.17 -20.75 -7.90
C LEU A 81 -7.34 -19.81 -8.27
N LYS A 82 -8.56 -20.34 -8.34
CA LYS A 82 -9.77 -19.56 -8.63
C LYS A 82 -10.01 -18.44 -7.61
N GLU A 83 -9.85 -18.75 -6.32
CA GLU A 83 -10.05 -17.77 -5.25
C GLU A 83 -8.94 -16.73 -5.20
N ALA A 84 -7.69 -17.12 -5.46
CA ALA A 84 -6.59 -16.18 -5.58
C ALA A 84 -6.80 -15.21 -6.75
N LYS A 85 -7.21 -15.71 -7.93
CA LYS A 85 -7.57 -14.87 -9.09
C LYS A 85 -8.72 -13.92 -8.76
N ARG A 86 -9.75 -14.38 -8.05
CA ARG A 86 -10.86 -13.53 -7.59
C ARG A 86 -10.35 -12.40 -6.68
N GLY A 87 -9.50 -12.70 -5.72
CA GLY A 87 -8.91 -11.70 -4.82
C GLY A 87 -8.05 -10.67 -5.56
N LEU A 88 -7.23 -11.11 -6.52
CA LEU A 88 -6.45 -10.21 -7.38
C LEU A 88 -7.34 -9.27 -8.19
N GLY A 89 -8.45 -9.77 -8.75
CA GLY A 89 -9.43 -8.94 -9.43
C GLY A 89 -10.04 -7.86 -8.54
N MET A 90 -10.33 -8.17 -7.27
CA MET A 90 -10.83 -7.19 -6.29
C MET A 90 -9.78 -6.12 -5.98
N LEU A 91 -8.50 -6.49 -5.87
CA LEU A 91 -7.40 -5.55 -5.64
C LEU A 91 -7.21 -4.62 -6.86
N THR A 92 -7.24 -5.16 -8.07
CA THR A 92 -7.17 -4.38 -9.31
C THR A 92 -8.35 -3.42 -9.42
N ALA A 93 -9.58 -3.87 -9.17
CA ALA A 93 -10.77 -3.01 -9.13
C ALA A 93 -10.69 -1.91 -8.06
N SER A 94 -9.89 -2.13 -7.01
CA SER A 94 -9.62 -1.14 -5.96
C SER A 94 -8.49 -0.16 -6.33
N GLY A 95 -7.86 -0.31 -7.49
CA GLY A 95 -6.82 0.58 -8.00
C GLY A 95 -5.38 0.08 -7.85
N MET A 96 -5.18 -1.24 -7.69
CA MET A 96 -3.84 -1.83 -7.72
C MET A 96 -3.23 -1.75 -9.13
N GLU A 97 -1.97 -1.32 -9.20
CA GLU A 97 -1.19 -1.18 -10.43
C GLU A 97 0.02 -2.13 -10.47
N LYS A 98 0.52 -2.53 -9.30
CA LYS A 98 1.67 -3.43 -9.16
C LYS A 98 1.36 -4.58 -8.22
N ILE A 99 1.68 -5.80 -8.66
CA ILE A 99 1.70 -7.00 -7.82
C ILE A 99 3.13 -7.53 -7.70
N ASN A 100 3.52 -7.91 -6.49
CA ASN A 100 4.74 -8.67 -6.23
C ASN A 100 4.39 -10.00 -5.57
N PHE A 101 4.64 -11.10 -6.26
CA PHE A 101 4.46 -12.43 -5.70
C PHE A 101 5.67 -12.80 -4.85
N SER A 102 5.40 -13.19 -3.61
CA SER A 102 6.40 -13.57 -2.63
C SER A 102 5.82 -14.67 -1.72
N GLY A 103 6.42 -14.90 -0.56
CA GLY A 103 5.99 -15.92 0.39
C GLY A 103 7.15 -16.44 1.22
N GLY A 104 7.11 -17.75 1.50
CA GLY A 104 8.34 -18.53 1.66
C GLY A 104 9.09 -18.57 0.33
N GLU A 105 9.01 -19.66 -0.41
CA GLU A 105 9.53 -19.77 -1.79
C GLU A 105 8.36 -19.89 -2.80
N PRO A 106 8.08 -18.85 -3.62
CA PRO A 106 6.96 -18.86 -4.57
C PRO A 106 6.97 -20.02 -5.57
N PHE A 107 8.14 -20.51 -5.97
CA PHE A 107 8.25 -21.60 -6.96
C PHE A 107 8.01 -23.01 -6.36
N ILE A 108 7.73 -23.12 -5.05
CA ILE A 108 7.55 -24.42 -4.38
C ILE A 108 6.21 -25.06 -4.70
N HIS A 109 5.12 -24.26 -4.70
CA HIS A 109 3.77 -24.77 -4.83
C HIS A 109 3.49 -25.16 -6.28
N ASP A 110 2.96 -26.37 -6.48
CA ASP A 110 2.71 -26.98 -7.80
C ASP A 110 3.91 -26.84 -8.77
N ARG A 111 5.13 -26.92 -8.24
CA ARG A 111 6.38 -26.77 -9.01
C ARG A 111 6.44 -25.47 -9.84
N GLY A 112 5.81 -24.40 -9.34
CA GLY A 112 5.79 -23.08 -9.98
C GLY A 112 4.64 -22.88 -10.97
N GLU A 113 3.84 -23.90 -11.29
CA GLU A 113 2.69 -23.77 -12.21
C GLU A 113 1.62 -22.85 -11.65
N TYR A 114 1.33 -22.95 -10.34
CA TYR A 114 0.39 -22.07 -9.67
C TYR A 114 0.81 -20.60 -9.80
N LEU A 115 2.09 -20.30 -9.52
CA LEU A 115 2.65 -18.96 -9.68
C LEU A 115 2.57 -18.47 -11.13
N GLY A 116 2.95 -19.30 -12.09
CA GLY A 116 2.89 -18.95 -13.52
C GLY A 116 1.49 -18.58 -13.98
N ASN A 117 0.48 -19.35 -13.56
CA ASN A 117 -0.93 -19.06 -13.85
C ASN A 117 -1.40 -17.71 -13.25
N LEU A 118 -0.90 -17.33 -12.07
CA LEU A 118 -1.21 -16.04 -11.47
C LEU A 118 -0.51 -14.89 -12.20
N VAL A 119 0.76 -15.04 -12.54
CA VAL A 119 1.54 -14.06 -13.32
C VAL A 119 0.86 -13.79 -14.66
N GLN A 120 0.55 -14.84 -15.41
CA GLN A 120 -0.15 -14.75 -16.69
C GLN A 120 -1.50 -14.05 -16.55
N PHE A 121 -2.31 -14.45 -15.57
CA PHE A 121 -3.62 -13.83 -15.31
C PHE A 121 -3.49 -12.33 -14.98
N CYS A 122 -2.55 -11.96 -14.13
CA CYS A 122 -2.29 -10.57 -13.76
C CYS A 122 -1.88 -9.70 -14.95
N LYS A 123 -1.04 -10.24 -15.84
CA LYS A 123 -0.55 -9.48 -17.00
C LYS A 123 -1.55 -9.45 -18.14
N GLN A 124 -2.15 -10.58 -18.51
CA GLN A 124 -3.01 -10.69 -19.69
C GLN A 124 -4.46 -10.27 -19.40
N GLU A 125 -5.05 -10.75 -18.30
CA GLU A 125 -6.48 -10.53 -18.03
C GLU A 125 -6.73 -9.28 -17.20
N LEU A 126 -5.92 -9.06 -16.15
CA LEU A 126 -6.04 -7.86 -15.31
C LEU A 126 -5.26 -6.66 -15.88
N GLN A 127 -4.44 -6.87 -16.92
CA GLN A 127 -3.67 -5.82 -17.61
C GLN A 127 -2.86 -4.94 -16.64
N LEU A 128 -2.30 -5.55 -15.59
CA LEU A 128 -1.53 -4.80 -14.60
C LEU A 128 -0.27 -4.18 -15.23
N PRO A 129 0.01 -2.89 -14.95
CA PRO A 129 1.24 -2.24 -15.37
C PRO A 129 2.50 -3.00 -14.95
N SER A 130 2.54 -3.57 -13.74
CA SER A 130 3.71 -4.29 -13.24
C SER A 130 3.37 -5.57 -12.48
N VAL A 131 3.99 -6.68 -12.90
CA VAL A 131 3.94 -8.00 -12.30
C VAL A 131 5.37 -8.43 -11.99
N SER A 132 5.63 -8.71 -10.71
CA SER A 132 6.97 -9.01 -10.21
C SER A 132 6.98 -10.22 -9.29
N ILE A 133 8.14 -10.86 -9.17
CA ILE A 133 8.40 -11.97 -8.24
C ILE A 133 9.65 -11.67 -7.42
N VAL A 134 9.61 -12.01 -6.13
CA VAL A 134 10.81 -12.15 -5.28
C VAL A 134 10.98 -13.63 -4.91
N SER A 135 12.12 -14.22 -5.27
CA SER A 135 12.42 -15.65 -5.06
C SER A 135 13.87 -15.85 -4.60
N ASN A 136 14.13 -16.96 -3.91
CA ASN A 136 15.51 -17.39 -3.63
C ASN A 136 16.22 -17.97 -4.88
N GLY A 137 15.51 -18.18 -5.99
CA GLY A 137 16.06 -18.61 -7.28
C GLY A 137 16.28 -20.12 -7.42
N SER A 138 16.31 -20.88 -6.33
CA SER A 138 16.78 -22.28 -6.32
C SER A 138 15.86 -23.28 -7.03
N LEU A 139 14.58 -22.94 -7.25
CA LEU A 139 13.59 -23.82 -7.88
C LEU A 139 13.16 -23.35 -9.28
N ILE A 140 13.73 -22.26 -9.78
CA ILE A 140 13.38 -21.68 -11.07
C ILE A 140 13.95 -22.55 -12.19
N ARG A 141 13.13 -22.87 -13.19
CA ARG A 141 13.52 -23.68 -14.36
C ARG A 141 13.34 -22.88 -15.64
N GLU A 142 14.19 -23.12 -16.64
CA GLU A 142 14.09 -22.52 -17.98
C GLU A 142 12.71 -22.77 -18.63
N SER A 143 12.12 -23.95 -18.41
CA SER A 143 10.79 -24.29 -18.90
C SER A 143 9.69 -23.36 -18.37
N TRP A 144 9.86 -22.83 -17.16
CA TRP A 144 8.94 -21.85 -16.60
C TRP A 144 8.99 -20.54 -17.38
N PHE A 145 10.19 -20.05 -17.71
CA PHE A 145 10.35 -18.84 -18.53
C PHE A 145 9.82 -19.03 -19.94
N LYS A 146 10.05 -20.19 -20.56
CA LYS A 146 9.49 -20.49 -21.88
C LYS A 146 7.95 -20.40 -21.90
N LYS A 147 7.30 -20.67 -20.77
CA LYS A 147 5.84 -20.70 -20.64
C LYS A 147 5.24 -19.39 -20.12
N TYR A 148 5.91 -18.72 -19.18
CA TYR A 148 5.36 -17.60 -18.42
C TYR A 148 6.22 -16.34 -18.44
N GLY A 149 7.46 -16.43 -18.95
CA GLY A 149 8.45 -15.35 -18.87
C GLY A 149 8.03 -14.09 -19.61
N GLU A 150 7.27 -14.21 -20.71
CA GLU A 150 6.74 -13.05 -21.45
C GLU A 150 5.75 -12.20 -20.62
N TYR A 151 5.18 -12.76 -19.55
CA TYR A 151 4.18 -12.08 -18.72
C TYR A 151 4.79 -11.41 -17.47
N LEU A 152 6.06 -11.67 -17.18
CA LEU A 152 6.75 -11.21 -16.00
C LEU A 152 7.63 -9.99 -16.32
N ASP A 153 7.46 -8.88 -15.60
CA ASP A 153 8.28 -7.69 -15.83
C ASP A 153 9.58 -7.74 -15.04
N ILE A 154 9.52 -8.21 -13.79
CA ILE A 154 10.65 -8.14 -12.85
C ILE A 154 10.77 -9.46 -12.09
N LEU A 155 11.94 -10.07 -12.17
CA LEU A 155 12.35 -11.15 -11.29
C LEU A 155 13.47 -10.65 -10.36
N ALA A 156 13.17 -10.57 -9.07
CA ALA A 156 14.15 -10.28 -8.04
C ALA A 156 14.65 -11.58 -7.41
N ILE A 157 15.96 -11.80 -7.44
CA ILE A 157 16.62 -12.94 -6.81
C ILE A 157 17.28 -12.50 -5.51
N SER A 158 16.94 -13.18 -4.42
CA SER A 158 17.49 -12.88 -3.10
C SER A 158 18.92 -13.41 -2.97
N CYS A 159 19.91 -12.51 -2.98
CA CYS A 159 21.32 -12.79 -2.69
C CYS A 159 21.82 -11.84 -1.59
N ASP A 160 22.32 -12.38 -0.45
CA ASP A 160 22.82 -11.55 0.67
C ASP A 160 24.35 -11.46 0.71
N SER A 161 25.03 -12.44 0.11
CA SER A 161 26.49 -12.51 0.05
C SER A 161 26.93 -13.20 -1.23
N PHE A 162 28.09 -12.81 -1.75
CA PHE A 162 28.80 -13.56 -2.80
C PHE A 162 29.79 -14.57 -2.22
N ASP A 163 29.92 -14.61 -0.89
CA ASP A 163 30.64 -15.66 -0.18
C ASP A 163 29.67 -16.76 0.27
N GLU A 164 29.94 -17.95 -0.25
CA GLU A 164 29.17 -19.15 -0.03
C GLU A 164 29.18 -19.63 1.42
N ASP A 165 30.31 -19.49 2.11
CA ASP A 165 30.37 -19.89 3.51
C ASP A 165 29.53 -18.94 4.37
N THR A 166 29.52 -17.65 4.02
CA THR A 166 28.57 -16.69 4.59
C THR A 166 27.11 -17.10 4.31
N ASN A 167 26.76 -17.45 3.06
CA ASN A 167 25.39 -17.87 2.70
C ASN A 167 24.95 -19.15 3.44
N LYS A 168 25.86 -20.12 3.65
CA LYS A 168 25.60 -21.31 4.46
C LYS A 168 25.30 -20.95 5.92
N VAL A 169 26.11 -20.08 6.52
CA VAL A 169 25.96 -19.66 7.92
C VAL A 169 24.62 -18.97 8.14
N ILE A 170 24.21 -18.09 7.23
CA ILE A 170 22.94 -17.37 7.36
C ILE A 170 21.70 -18.21 6.98
N GLY A 171 21.89 -19.43 6.47
CA GLY A 171 20.82 -20.36 6.07
C GLY A 171 20.24 -20.14 4.67
N ARG A 172 20.95 -19.40 3.81
CA ARG A 172 20.59 -19.06 2.42
C ARG A 172 21.19 -20.11 1.46
N GLY A 173 20.72 -21.35 1.55
CA GLY A 173 21.18 -22.46 0.72
C GLY A 173 20.57 -23.80 1.13
N GLN A 174 20.67 -24.80 0.26
CA GLN A 174 20.38 -26.18 0.64
C GLN A 174 21.67 -26.80 1.20
N GLY A 175 21.70 -27.12 2.50
CA GLY A 175 22.86 -27.75 3.11
C GLY A 175 23.36 -28.95 2.30
N LYS A 176 24.64 -28.89 1.88
CA LYS A 176 25.40 -29.92 1.14
C LYS A 176 24.57 -30.80 0.17
N ALA A 177 24.16 -30.26 -0.96
CA ALA A 177 23.95 -31.10 -2.15
C ALA A 177 25.33 -31.62 -2.63
N LYS A 178 25.63 -32.90 -2.41
CA LYS A 178 26.84 -33.54 -2.97
C LYS A 178 26.82 -33.41 -4.49
N GLY A 179 27.74 -32.64 -5.06
CA GLY A 179 28.05 -32.65 -6.50
C GLY A 179 27.23 -31.71 -7.40
N GLY A 180 26.34 -30.88 -6.85
CA GLY A 180 25.70 -29.79 -7.61
C GLY A 180 26.51 -28.50 -7.51
N ARG A 181 26.65 -27.74 -8.59
CA ARG A 181 27.05 -26.33 -8.47
C ARG A 181 26.03 -25.65 -7.56
N SER A 182 26.53 -25.00 -6.53
CA SER A 182 25.72 -24.16 -5.66
C SER A 182 25.11 -23.01 -6.47
N HIS A 183 23.90 -22.61 -6.11
CA HIS A 183 23.07 -21.67 -6.87
C HIS A 183 23.18 -20.22 -6.38
N VAL A 184 24.24 -19.86 -5.66
CA VAL A 184 24.51 -18.48 -5.23
C VAL A 184 25.99 -18.17 -5.38
#